data_AF-A0A9D5X0G3-F1
#
_entry.id   AF-A0A9D5X0G3-F1
#
_cell.length_a   1.000
_cell.length_b   1.000
_cell.length_c   1.000
_cell.angle_alpha   90.00
_cell.angle_beta   90.00
_cell.angle_gamma   90.00
#
_symmetry.space_group_name_H-M   'P 1'
#
loop_
_entity.id
_entity.type
_entity.pdbx_description
1 polymer ?
#
loop_
_entity_poly.entity_id
_entity_poly.type
_entity_poly.pdbx_seq_one_letter_code
_entity_poly.pdbx_strand_id
1 'polypeptide(L)'
;MKKNADKGKSEGGNSEFHTRRKFSKNSEIETYLSSRYEFRYNTVLGRTEYRRMNSSDFTKVGRYEINTLRRELDNDVGIITSSDNLYSIIESSFSPRINPIQEYFKGLPLVDVSSSSPFSLKAIPDLASCVVVRNSEKWLPYLTKWLVAVVANAMDDRECRNHTCLVMT
;
A
#
# COMPACT_ATOMS: atom_id res chain seq x y z
N MET A 1 36.62 -67.14 -41.30
CA MET A 1 35.60 -66.08 -41.13
C MET A 1 35.26 -65.98 -39.64
N LYS A 2 35.40 -64.79 -39.03
CA LYS A 2 35.13 -64.48 -37.61
C LYS A 2 34.38 -63.14 -37.51
N LYS A 3 33.23 -63.18 -36.81
CA LYS A 3 32.67 -62.27 -35.76
C LYS A 3 32.44 -60.75 -35.95
N ASN A 4 31.26 -60.35 -35.43
CA ASN A 4 30.85 -59.14 -34.66
C ASN A 4 30.42 -57.87 -35.45
N ALA A 5 29.16 -57.40 -35.33
CA ALA A 5 28.52 -56.53 -34.29
C ALA A 5 28.77 -55.03 -34.57
N ASP A 6 27.93 -54.02 -34.36
CA ASP A 6 26.64 -53.79 -33.68
C ASP A 6 26.04 -52.44 -34.20
N LYS A 7 24.80 -52.16 -33.80
CA LYS A 7 23.90 -51.01 -33.98
C LYS A 7 24.45 -49.58 -34.06
N GLY A 8 23.70 -48.74 -34.80
CA GLY A 8 23.52 -47.32 -34.52
C GLY A 8 22.07 -46.88 -34.82
N LYS A 9 21.22 -46.80 -33.80
CA LYS A 9 19.87 -46.19 -33.86
C LYS A 9 20.01 -44.68 -33.66
N SER A 10 19.39 -43.92 -34.55
CA SER A 10 19.14 -42.49 -34.44
C SER A 10 18.00 -42.22 -33.47
N GLU A 11 18.25 -41.51 -32.38
CA GLU A 11 17.22 -40.82 -31.61
C GLU A 11 17.62 -39.35 -31.48
N GLY A 12 16.88 -38.50 -32.20
CA GLY A 12 16.88 -37.07 -32.00
C GLY A 12 16.20 -36.75 -30.69
N GLY A 13 17.00 -36.52 -29.65
CA GLY A 13 16.56 -35.89 -28.42
C GLY A 13 16.50 -34.39 -28.63
N ASN A 14 15.28 -33.86 -28.85
CA ASN A 14 14.98 -32.44 -28.70
C ASN A 14 15.31 -32.07 -27.25
N SER A 15 16.47 -31.44 -27.02
CA SER A 15 16.79 -30.82 -25.76
C SER A 15 15.82 -29.66 -25.54
N GLU A 16 14.87 -29.85 -24.62
CA GLU A 16 14.05 -28.78 -24.04
C GLU A 16 14.98 -27.70 -23.47
N PHE A 17 15.25 -26.67 -24.28
CA PHE A 17 15.80 -25.41 -23.80
C PHE A 17 14.72 -24.70 -22.99
N HIS A 18 14.54 -25.14 -21.75
CA HIS A 18 13.94 -24.29 -20.72
C HIS A 18 14.88 -23.09 -20.51
N THR A 19 14.65 -22.02 -21.26
CA THR A 19 15.13 -20.68 -20.94
C THR A 19 14.53 -20.26 -19.60
N ARG A 20 15.12 -20.73 -18.49
CA ARG A 20 14.97 -20.09 -17.17
C ARG A 20 15.45 -18.66 -17.36
N ARG A 21 14.52 -17.69 -17.40
CA ARG A 21 14.86 -16.27 -17.28
C ARG A 21 15.76 -16.14 -16.04
N LYS A 22 17.01 -15.72 -16.26
CA LYS A 22 17.93 -15.42 -15.17
C LYS A 22 17.39 -14.16 -14.50
N PHE A 23 16.76 -14.30 -13.34
CA PHE A 23 16.28 -13.16 -12.57
C PHE A 23 17.48 -12.31 -12.17
N SER A 24 17.32 -10.98 -12.19
CA SER A 24 18.35 -10.09 -11.69
C SER A 24 18.42 -10.20 -10.17
N LYS A 25 19.57 -9.88 -9.59
CA LYS A 25 19.72 -9.80 -8.13
C LYS A 25 18.68 -8.88 -7.48
N ASN A 26 18.31 -7.78 -8.14
CA ASN A 26 17.26 -6.88 -7.66
C ASN A 26 15.88 -7.52 -7.75
N SER A 27 15.59 -8.31 -8.79
CA SER A 27 14.32 -9.04 -8.90
C SER A 27 14.17 -10.09 -7.79
N GLU A 28 15.26 -10.74 -7.37
CA GLU A 28 15.25 -11.65 -6.21
C GLU A 28 15.00 -10.89 -4.90
N ILE A 29 15.62 -9.71 -4.72
CA ILE A 29 15.36 -8.83 -3.57
C ILE A 29 13.89 -8.39 -3.54
N GLU A 30 13.35 -7.91 -4.66
CA GLU A 30 11.94 -7.49 -4.78
C GLU A 30 10.99 -8.65 -4.45
N THR A 31 11.28 -9.85 -4.95
CA THR A 31 10.48 -11.06 -4.66
C THR A 31 10.49 -11.38 -3.16
N TYR A 32 11.67 -11.34 -2.53
CA TYR A 32 11.79 -11.56 -1.09
C TYR A 32 10.99 -10.53 -0.30
N LEU A 33 11.17 -9.24 -0.61
CA LEU A 33 10.51 -8.13 0.06
C LEU A 33 8.99 -8.24 -0.06
N SER A 34 8.46 -8.43 -1.28
CA SER A 34 7.02 -8.55 -1.54
C SER A 34 6.38 -9.78 -0.89
N SER A 35 7.15 -10.83 -0.59
CA SER A 35 6.62 -12.03 0.07
C SER A 35 6.35 -11.84 1.57
N ARG A 36 6.97 -10.83 2.20
CA ARG A 36 6.97 -10.63 3.66
C ARG A 36 6.43 -9.28 4.09
N TYR A 37 6.56 -8.29 3.23
CA TYR A 37 6.30 -6.90 3.50
C TYR A 37 5.42 -6.30 2.43
N GLU A 38 4.59 -5.37 2.85
CA GLU A 38 3.85 -4.49 1.96
C GLU A 38 4.46 -3.10 2.06
N PHE A 39 4.89 -2.57 0.93
CA PHE A 39 5.47 -1.23 0.82
C PHE A 39 4.51 -0.29 0.11
N ARG A 40 4.50 0.98 0.51
CA ARG A 40 3.78 2.05 -0.18
C ARG A 40 4.51 3.37 -0.04
N TYR A 41 4.43 4.20 -1.08
CA TYR A 41 4.86 5.59 -1.00
C TYR A 41 3.66 6.45 -0.61
N ASN A 42 3.70 6.98 0.62
CA ASN A 42 2.67 7.85 1.16
C ASN A 42 2.78 9.23 0.49
N THR A 43 1.81 9.57 -0.37
CA THR A 43 1.83 10.83 -1.12
C THR A 43 1.55 12.06 -0.25
N VAL A 44 0.87 11.90 0.88
CA VAL A 44 0.57 12.98 1.82
C VAL A 44 1.80 13.35 2.64
N LEU A 45 2.57 12.36 3.10
CA LEU A 45 3.79 12.57 3.89
C LEU A 45 5.07 12.63 3.05
N GLY A 46 5.00 12.32 1.76
CA GLY A 46 6.15 12.34 0.83
C GLY A 46 7.24 11.33 1.18
N ARG A 47 6.88 10.15 1.70
CA ARG A 47 7.84 9.15 2.19
C ARG A 47 7.36 7.71 1.98
N THR A 48 8.30 6.77 1.91
CA THR A 48 7.97 5.34 1.88
C THR A 48 7.70 4.81 3.29
N GLU A 49 6.66 3.99 3.37
CA GLU A 49 6.24 3.27 4.57
C GLU A 49 6.06 1.80 4.23
N TYR A 50 6.20 0.95 5.25
CA TYR A 50 6.07 -0.50 5.09
C TYR A 50 5.39 -1.12 6.30
N ARG A 51 4.82 -2.30 6.09
CA ARG A 51 4.34 -3.16 7.18
C ARG A 51 4.67 -4.61 6.87
N ARG A 52 4.74 -5.44 7.91
CA ARG A 52 4.72 -6.90 7.73
C ARG A 52 3.32 -7.33 7.32
N MET A 53 3.20 -8.40 6.53
CA MET A 53 1.90 -8.93 6.07
C MET A 53 0.89 -9.20 7.20
N ASN A 54 1.36 -9.48 8.42
CA ASN A 54 0.51 -9.76 9.59
C ASN A 54 0.32 -8.54 10.51
N SER A 55 0.79 -7.36 10.12
CA SER A 55 0.67 -6.13 10.90
C SER A 55 -0.37 -5.20 10.29
N SER A 56 -1.12 -4.47 11.11
CA SER A 56 -2.07 -3.47 10.62
C SER A 56 -1.37 -2.19 10.18
N ASP A 57 -0.30 -1.80 10.90
CA ASP A 57 0.18 -0.42 10.90
C ASP A 57 1.40 -0.24 10.01
N PHE A 58 1.32 0.75 9.12
CA PHE A 58 2.46 1.16 8.31
C PHE A 58 3.44 2.00 9.13
N THR A 59 4.71 1.62 9.08
CA THR A 59 5.82 2.31 9.72
C THR A 59 6.71 2.97 8.67
N LYS A 60 7.31 4.12 9.01
CA LYS A 60 8.27 4.80 8.13
C LYS A 60 9.46 3.89 7.83
N VAL A 61 9.88 3.82 6.57
CA VAL A 61 11.16 3.20 6.21
C VAL A 61 12.31 4.15 6.58
N GLY A 62 13.01 3.84 7.67
CA GLY A 62 14.17 4.57 8.14
C GLY A 62 15.47 3.78 7.97
N ARG A 63 16.57 4.36 8.46
CA ARG A 63 17.90 3.71 8.41
C ARG A 63 17.93 2.39 9.18
N TYR A 64 17.24 2.33 10.32
CA TYR A 64 17.17 1.13 11.14
C TYR A 64 16.44 0.00 10.42
N GLU A 65 15.32 0.32 9.76
CA GLU A 65 14.50 -0.61 8.99
C GLU A 65 15.27 -1.13 7.78
N ILE A 66 15.95 -0.26 7.02
CA ILE A 66 16.80 -0.67 5.89
C ILE A 66 17.92 -1.61 6.33
N ASN A 67 18.60 -1.31 7.43
CA ASN A 67 19.65 -2.18 7.96
C ASN A 67 19.08 -3.53 8.44
N THR A 68 17.85 -3.54 8.96
CA THR A 68 17.14 -4.76 9.33
C THR A 68 16.83 -5.60 8.10
N LEU A 69 16.24 -5.02 7.06
CA LEU A 69 15.93 -5.70 5.79
C LEU A 69 17.21 -6.24 5.12
N ARG A 70 18.30 -5.47 5.15
CA ARG A 70 19.61 -5.90 4.66
C ARG A 70 20.11 -7.15 5.38
N ARG A 71 20.02 -7.16 6.72
CA ARG A 71 20.44 -8.31 7.53
C ARG A 71 19.57 -9.54 7.26
N GLU A 72 18.26 -9.34 7.10
CA GLU A 72 17.31 -10.41 6.77
C GLU A 72 17.60 -11.03 5.39
N LEU A 73 17.87 -10.22 4.35
CA LEU A 73 18.22 -10.70 3.01
C LEU A 73 19.50 -11.55 2.99
N ASP A 74 20.52 -11.12 3.75
CA ASP A 74 21.78 -11.86 3.88
C ASP A 74 21.57 -13.19 4.60
N ASN A 75 20.82 -13.19 5.70
CA ASN A 75 20.59 -14.40 6.49
C ASN A 75 19.66 -15.41 5.81
N ASP A 76 18.56 -14.96 5.21
CA ASP A 76 17.50 -15.84 4.71
C ASP A 76 17.77 -16.33 3.27
N VAL A 77 18.38 -15.48 2.45
CA VAL A 77 18.55 -15.71 1.00
C VAL A 77 20.01 -15.65 0.56
N GLY A 78 20.94 -15.24 1.44
CA GLY A 78 22.35 -15.10 1.09
C GLY A 78 22.65 -13.91 0.17
N ILE A 79 21.72 -12.93 0.07
CA ILE A 79 21.86 -11.80 -0.84
C ILE A 79 22.50 -10.61 -0.11
N ILE A 80 23.81 -10.43 -0.31
CA ILE A 80 24.53 -9.25 0.19
C ILE A 80 24.20 -8.05 -0.71
N THR A 81 23.61 -6.99 -0.15
CA THR A 81 23.27 -5.76 -0.87
C THR A 81 23.63 -4.51 -0.06
N SER A 82 23.75 -3.35 -0.72
CA SER A 82 23.99 -2.07 -0.03
C SER A 82 22.68 -1.45 0.46
N SER A 83 22.77 -0.59 1.48
CA SER A 83 21.63 0.23 1.93
C SER A 83 21.08 1.10 0.81
N ASP A 84 21.96 1.66 -0.02
CA ASP A 84 21.57 2.59 -1.09
C ASP A 84 20.83 1.89 -2.22
N ASN A 85 21.18 0.62 -2.50
CA ASN A 85 20.41 -0.20 -3.45
C ASN A 85 19.02 -0.52 -2.89
N LEU A 86 18.91 -0.80 -1.58
CA LEU A 86 17.60 -1.02 -0.94
C LEU A 86 16.74 0.25 -0.97
N TYR A 87 17.32 1.42 -0.64
CA TYR A 87 16.61 2.69 -0.79
C TYR A 87 16.17 2.92 -2.24
N SER A 88 17.07 2.72 -3.21
CA SER A 88 16.75 2.88 -4.64
C SER A 88 15.59 1.99 -5.09
N ILE A 89 15.51 0.74 -4.60
CA ILE A 89 14.40 -0.16 -4.89
C ILE A 89 13.13 0.34 -4.18
N ILE A 90 13.19 0.53 -2.86
CA ILE A 90 12.02 0.85 -2.01
C ILE A 90 11.44 2.23 -2.32
N GLU A 91 12.24 3.20 -2.76
CA GLU A 91 11.80 4.55 -3.15
C GLU A 91 11.47 4.66 -4.66
N SER A 92 11.31 3.53 -5.35
CA SER A 92 10.92 3.46 -6.76
C SER A 92 9.47 2.99 -6.96
N SER A 93 9.11 2.70 -8.22
CA SER A 93 7.83 2.09 -8.60
C SER A 93 7.57 0.72 -7.96
N PHE A 94 8.56 0.11 -7.31
CA PHE A 94 8.36 -1.04 -6.43
C PHE A 94 7.36 -0.73 -5.29
N SER A 95 7.40 0.50 -4.76
CA SER A 95 6.44 0.97 -3.75
C SER A 95 5.35 1.79 -4.44
N PRO A 96 4.11 1.28 -4.56
CA PRO A 96 3.03 2.02 -5.18
C PRO A 96 2.75 3.34 -4.45
N ARG A 97 2.49 4.39 -5.21
CA ARG A 97 2.12 5.70 -4.65
C ARG A 97 0.66 5.65 -4.20
N ILE A 98 0.42 5.87 -2.92
CA ILE A 98 -0.90 5.79 -2.29
C ILE A 98 -1.17 7.06 -1.50
N ASN A 99 -2.39 7.60 -1.64
CA ASN A 99 -2.92 8.59 -0.73
C ASN A 99 -3.69 7.85 0.39
N PRO A 100 -3.11 7.71 1.61
CA PRO A 100 -3.71 6.90 2.66
C PRO A 100 -5.05 7.47 3.16
N ILE A 101 -5.27 8.78 3.02
CA ILE A 101 -6.54 9.42 3.40
C ILE A 101 -7.64 8.98 2.42
N GLN A 102 -7.35 9.00 1.12
CA GLN A 102 -8.31 8.53 0.12
C GLN A 102 -8.57 7.03 0.22
N GLU A 103 -7.53 6.25 0.47
CA GLU A 103 -7.65 4.80 0.67
C GLU A 103 -8.56 4.48 1.85
N TYR A 104 -8.41 5.21 2.97
CA TYR A 104 -9.29 5.09 4.12
C TYR A 104 -10.76 5.32 3.73
N PHE A 105 -11.08 6.45 3.08
CA PHE A 105 -12.46 6.74 2.68
C PHE A 105 -13.03 5.76 1.65
N LYS A 106 -12.21 5.27 0.71
CA LYS A 106 -12.60 4.25 -0.28
C LYS A 106 -12.82 2.87 0.35
N GLY A 107 -12.14 2.57 1.46
CA GLY A 107 -12.27 1.32 2.21
C GLY A 107 -13.42 1.30 3.20
N LEU A 108 -14.13 2.42 3.41
CA LEU A 108 -15.30 2.45 4.28
C LEU A 108 -16.42 1.56 3.68
N PRO A 109 -17.16 0.81 4.53
CA PRO A 109 -18.31 0.05 4.07
C PRO A 109 -19.32 0.97 3.37
N LEU A 110 -19.87 0.52 2.24
CA LEU A 110 -20.97 1.22 1.61
C LEU A 110 -22.17 1.19 2.57
N VAL A 111 -22.52 2.36 3.10
CA VAL A 111 -23.71 2.52 3.93
C VAL A 111 -24.89 2.61 2.99
N ASP A 112 -25.75 1.59 3.00
CA ASP A 112 -27.08 1.70 2.43
C ASP A 112 -27.91 2.64 3.31
N VAL A 113 -28.18 3.83 2.77
CA VAL A 113 -28.95 4.90 3.44
C VAL A 113 -30.38 4.47 3.74
N SER A 114 -30.87 3.39 3.10
CA SER A 114 -32.25 2.90 3.21
C SER A 114 -32.46 1.84 4.29
N SER A 115 -31.40 1.22 4.81
CA SER A 115 -31.50 0.19 5.83
C SER A 115 -30.89 0.65 7.15
N SER A 116 -31.44 0.12 8.24
CA SER A 116 -31.05 0.30 9.64
C SER A 116 -29.63 -0.23 9.91
N SER A 117 -28.64 0.34 9.23
CA SER A 117 -27.22 0.05 9.37
C SER A 117 -26.70 0.59 10.72
N PRO A 118 -25.76 -0.12 11.37
CA PRO A 118 -25.09 0.38 12.58
C PRO A 118 -24.28 1.66 12.33
N PHE A 119 -23.95 1.98 11.06
CA PHE A 119 -23.56 3.34 10.64
C PHE A 119 -24.83 4.18 10.48
N SER A 120 -25.48 4.42 11.61
CA SER A 120 -26.72 5.17 11.66
C SER A 120 -26.50 6.57 11.07
N LEU A 121 -27.47 7.08 10.30
CA LEU A 121 -27.57 8.51 9.93
C LEU A 121 -27.54 9.46 11.15
N LYS A 122 -27.54 8.91 12.36
CA LYS A 122 -27.38 9.61 13.63
C LYS A 122 -25.94 9.98 13.99
N ALA A 123 -24.89 9.44 13.38
CA ALA A 123 -23.51 9.75 13.79
C ALA A 123 -23.18 11.25 13.74
N ILE A 124 -23.61 11.96 12.68
CA ILE A 124 -23.41 13.41 12.56
C ILE A 124 -24.35 14.19 13.53
N PRO A 125 -25.66 13.88 13.62
CA PRO A 125 -26.53 14.43 14.66
C PRO A 125 -26.03 14.24 16.10
N ASP A 126 -25.55 13.05 16.44
CA ASP A 126 -25.03 12.70 17.76
C ASP A 126 -23.76 13.51 18.06
N LEU A 127 -22.84 13.60 17.11
CA LEU A 127 -21.67 14.48 17.21
C LEU A 127 -22.08 15.95 17.38
N ALA A 128 -23.06 16.41 16.61
CA ALA A 128 -23.57 17.78 16.72
C ALA A 128 -24.16 18.05 18.11
N SER A 129 -24.83 17.07 18.71
CA SER A 129 -25.46 17.18 20.03
C SER A 129 -24.45 17.33 21.18
N CYS A 130 -23.19 16.91 20.98
CA CYS A 130 -22.13 17.06 21.97
C CYS A 130 -21.66 18.50 22.17
N VAL A 131 -22.10 19.44 21.33
CA VAL A 131 -21.68 20.84 21.37
C VAL A 131 -22.90 21.75 21.50
N VAL A 132 -22.90 22.59 22.54
CA VAL A 132 -23.91 23.64 22.72
C VAL A 132 -23.45 24.89 21.98
N VAL A 133 -24.29 25.41 21.07
CA VAL A 133 -24.01 26.63 20.32
C VAL A 133 -25.18 27.60 20.39
N ARG A 134 -24.90 28.91 20.21
CA ARG A 134 -25.92 29.97 20.27
C ARG A 134 -26.99 29.84 19.17
N ASN A 135 -26.62 29.34 18.00
CA ASN A 135 -27.52 29.16 16.86
C ASN A 135 -27.71 27.67 16.54
N SER A 136 -28.39 26.98 17.46
CA SER A 136 -28.58 25.51 17.41
C SER A 136 -29.32 25.06 16.15
N GLU A 137 -30.27 25.85 15.65
CA GLU A 137 -31.05 25.54 14.44
C GLU A 137 -30.16 25.40 13.18
N LYS A 138 -29.08 26.17 13.09
CA LYS A 138 -28.17 26.14 11.93
C LYS A 138 -26.95 25.23 12.13
N TRP A 139 -26.72 24.75 13.34
CA TRP A 139 -25.52 24.00 13.70
C TRP A 139 -25.37 22.71 12.90
N LEU A 140 -26.37 21.83 12.96
CA LEU A 140 -26.34 20.55 12.30
C LEU A 140 -26.19 20.68 10.76
N PRO A 141 -26.94 21.56 10.06
CA PRO A 141 -26.73 21.81 8.64
C PRO A 141 -25.31 22.28 8.30
N TYR A 142 -24.73 23.19 9.11
CA TYR A 142 -23.41 23.74 8.86
C TYR A 142 -22.30 22.73 9.13
N LEU A 143 -22.39 21.99 10.23
CA LEU A 143 -21.46 20.91 10.54
C LEU A 143 -21.46 19.85 9.43
N THR A 144 -22.65 19.41 9.01
CA THR A 144 -22.80 18.42 7.92
C THR A 144 -22.16 18.93 6.63
N LYS A 145 -22.48 20.15 6.21
CA LYS A 145 -21.90 20.75 4.99
C LYS A 145 -20.39 20.85 5.07
N TRP A 146 -19.86 21.25 6.23
CA TRP A 146 -18.42 21.36 6.45
C TRP A 146 -17.72 20.00 6.40
N LEU A 147 -18.26 18.97 7.05
CA LEU A 147 -17.70 17.61 7.00
C LEU A 147 -17.67 17.05 5.56
N VAL A 148 -18.75 17.24 4.80
CA VAL A 148 -18.80 16.84 3.39
C VAL A 148 -17.74 17.58 2.58
N ALA A 149 -17.57 18.89 2.80
CA ALA A 149 -16.54 19.68 2.13
C ALA A 149 -15.11 19.23 2.50
N VAL A 150 -14.86 18.85 3.75
CA VAL A 150 -13.57 18.28 4.21
C VAL A 150 -13.25 16.99 3.46
N VAL A 151 -14.20 16.06 3.41
CA VAL A 151 -14.00 14.77 2.71
C VAL A 151 -13.82 15.01 1.22
N ALA A 152 -14.68 15.81 0.58
CA ALA A 152 -14.56 16.14 -0.84
C ALA A 152 -13.18 16.74 -1.18
N ASN A 153 -12.64 17.60 -0.31
CA ASN A 153 -11.31 18.18 -0.48
C ASN A 153 -10.19 17.14 -0.31
N ALA A 154 -10.32 16.19 0.61
CA ALA A 154 -9.35 15.11 0.76
C ALA A 154 -9.34 14.14 -0.43
N MET A 155 -10.45 14.06 -1.17
CA MET A 155 -10.62 13.20 -2.34
C MET A 155 -10.22 13.85 -3.67
N ASP A 156 -9.97 15.15 -3.70
CA ASP A 156 -9.58 15.89 -4.92
C ASP A 156 -8.06 16.13 -4.94
N ASP A 157 -7.38 15.56 -5.94
CA ASP A 157 -5.92 15.67 -6.11
C ASP A 157 -5.49 16.97 -6.82
N ARG A 158 -6.42 17.78 -7.32
CA ARG A 158 -6.10 18.90 -8.22
C ARG A 158 -5.78 20.19 -7.47
N GLU A 159 -6.61 20.60 -6.51
CA GLU A 159 -6.45 21.86 -5.76
C GLU A 159 -7.18 21.80 -4.40
N CYS A 160 -6.68 22.55 -3.41
CA CYS A 160 -7.40 22.73 -2.14
C CYS A 160 -8.65 23.60 -2.36
N ARG A 161 -9.84 23.00 -2.26
CA ARG A 161 -11.13 23.67 -2.48
C ARG A 161 -11.87 24.00 -1.19
N ASN A 162 -11.50 23.42 -0.05
CA ASN A 162 -12.16 23.77 1.19
C ASN A 162 -11.68 25.12 1.73
N HIS A 163 -12.40 26.18 1.37
CA HIS A 163 -12.22 27.54 1.88
C HIS A 163 -13.17 27.84 3.07
N THR A 164 -13.80 26.80 3.64
CA THR A 164 -14.82 26.96 4.67
C THR A 164 -14.25 26.61 6.04
N CYS A 165 -14.41 27.53 6.99
CA CYS A 165 -14.07 27.34 8.40
C CYS A 165 -15.35 27.37 9.24
N LEU A 166 -15.47 26.47 10.22
CA LEU A 166 -16.48 26.57 11.27
C LEU A 166 -15.91 27.42 12.42
N VAL A 167 -16.53 28.57 12.66
CA VAL A 167 -16.18 29.43 13.80
C VAL A 167 -17.20 29.17 14.92
N MET A 168 -16.71 28.67 16.05
CA MET A 168 -17.52 28.47 17.26
C MET A 168 -17.32 29.68 18.18
N THR A 169 -18.41 30.39 18.52
CA THR A 169 -18.42 31.62 19.35
C THR A 169 -19.43 31.53 20.50
#